data_AF-A0A0P8A9R4-F1
#
_entry.id   AF-A0A0P8A9R4-F1
#
_cell.length_a   1.000
_cell.length_b   1.000
_cell.length_c   1.000
_cell.angle_alpha   90.00
_cell.angle_beta   90.00
_cell.angle_gamma   90.00
#
_symmetry.space_group_name_H-M   'P 1'
#
loop_
_entity.id
_entity.type
_entity.pdbx_description
1 polymer ?
#
loop_
_entity_poly.entity_id
_entity_poly.type
_entity_poly.pdbx_seq_one_letter_code
_entity_poly.pdbx_strand_id
1 'polypeptide(L)'
;CIDAVNLLVTDANMLAKAAVEGKLDTRADASKHQGDFRKIVQGVDDTLDSVIGPLNVAAEYVDRISKGDIPEKIKDEYKGDFNEIK
;
A
#
# COMPACT_ATOMS: atom_id res chain seq x y z
N CYS A 1 16.42 24.13 -3.31
CA CYS A 1 15.28 23.67 -4.13
C CYS A 1 15.53 22.30 -4.77
N ILE A 2 16.73 22.06 -5.32
CA ILE A 2 17.13 20.75 -5.85
C ILE A 2 17.06 19.64 -4.78
N ASP A 3 17.42 19.95 -3.53
CA ASP A 3 17.44 18.94 -2.45
C ASP A 3 16.07 18.36 -2.13
N ALA A 4 15.01 19.18 -2.13
CA ALA A 4 13.65 18.71 -1.85
C ALA A 4 13.13 17.77 -2.96
N VAL A 5 13.45 18.08 -4.22
CA VAL A 5 13.09 17.22 -5.36
C VAL A 5 13.89 15.92 -5.32
N ASN A 6 15.19 15.98 -5.01
CA ASN A 6 16.01 14.78 -4.88
C ASN A 6 15.52 13.86 -3.76
N LEU A 7 15.14 14.42 -2.61
CA LEU A 7 14.55 13.65 -1.52
C LEU A 7 13.25 12.97 -1.96
N LEU A 8 12.36 13.68 -2.67
CA LEU A 8 11.11 13.11 -3.17
C LEU A 8 11.39 11.95 -4.14
N VAL A 9 12.33 12.13 -5.06
CA VAL A 9 12.72 11.12 -6.04
C VAL A 9 13.32 9.90 -5.34
N THR A 10 14.15 10.10 -4.31
CA THR A 10 14.69 8.99 -3.51
C THR A 10 13.59 8.19 -2.84
N ASP A 11 12.64 8.86 -2.18
CA ASP A 11 11.54 8.17 -1.48
C ASP A 11 10.62 7.44 -2.46
N ALA A 12 10.27 8.07 -3.58
CA ALA A 12 9.45 7.45 -4.63
C ALA A 12 10.13 6.19 -5.22
N ASN A 13 11.44 6.25 -5.50
CA ASN A 13 12.19 5.09 -6.01
C ASN A 13 12.30 3.98 -4.96
N MET A 14 12.48 4.34 -3.69
CA MET A 14 12.54 3.39 -2.59
C MET A 14 11.20 2.65 -2.43
N LEU A 15 10.08 3.39 -2.42
CA LEU A 15 8.74 2.82 -2.34
C LEU A 15 8.41 1.95 -3.56
N ALA A 16 8.72 2.42 -4.77
CA ALA A 16 8.50 1.65 -5.99
C ALA A 16 9.28 0.33 -6.00
N LYS A 17 10.55 0.37 -5.57
CA LYS A 17 11.38 -0.84 -5.45
C LYS A 17 10.81 -1.79 -4.39
N ALA A 18 10.42 -1.28 -3.23
CA ALA A 18 9.81 -2.08 -2.18
C ALA A 18 8.51 -2.76 -2.67
N ALA A 19 7.67 -2.05 -3.42
CA ALA A 19 6.45 -2.60 -4.00
C ALA A 19 6.73 -3.73 -5.00
N VAL A 20 7.73 -3.58 -5.87
CA VAL A 20 8.15 -4.64 -6.80
C VAL A 20 8.71 -5.86 -6.06
N GLU A 21 9.38 -5.65 -4.92
CA GLU A 21 9.87 -6.72 -4.05
C GLU A 21 8.77 -7.35 -3.16
N GLY A 22 7.52 -6.87 -3.26
CA GLY A 22 6.41 -7.32 -2.42
C GLY A 22 6.44 -6.82 -0.97
N LYS A 23 7.34 -5.88 -0.64
CA LYS A 23 7.48 -5.28 0.70
C LYS A 23 6.53 -4.09 0.87
N LEU A 24 5.24 -4.37 0.77
CA LEU A 24 4.22 -3.32 0.72
C LEU A 24 4.10 -2.52 2.03
N ASP A 25 4.57 -3.03 3.17
CA ASP A 25 4.58 -2.30 4.45
C ASP A 25 5.62 -1.17 4.52
N THR A 26 6.46 -1.03 3.48
CA THR A 26 7.47 0.03 3.43
C THR A 26 6.81 1.40 3.26
N ARG A 27 7.13 2.35 4.14
CA ARG A 27 6.62 3.72 4.11
C ARG A 27 7.77 4.72 4.01
N ALA A 28 7.50 5.84 3.35
CA ALA A 28 8.44 6.95 3.31
C ALA A 28 8.30 7.81 4.57
N ASP A 29 9.38 8.51 4.93
CA ASP A 29 9.32 9.42 6.08
C ASP A 29 8.86 10.80 5.62
N ALA A 30 7.53 11.01 5.62
CA ALA A 30 6.91 12.27 5.24
C ALA A 30 7.40 13.48 6.07
N SER A 31 7.98 13.27 7.26
CA SER A 31 8.51 14.35 8.11
C SER A 31 9.77 15.01 7.52
N LYS A 32 10.48 14.32 6.62
CA LYS A 32 11.64 14.86 5.89
C LYS A 32 11.27 15.89 4.83
N HIS A 33 9.98 16.02 4.53
CA HIS A 33 9.45 16.90 3.49
C HIS A 33 8.67 18.07 4.07
N GLN A 34 8.57 19.15 3.31
CA GLN A 34 7.83 20.35 3.69
C GLN A 34 6.84 20.76 2.59
N GLY A 35 5.76 21.44 2.99
CA GLY A 35 4.76 21.95 2.06
C GLY A 35 4.12 20.83 1.23
N ASP A 36 4.02 21.06 -0.08
CA ASP A 36 3.35 20.13 -0.98
C ASP A 36 4.11 18.81 -1.18
N PHE A 37 5.44 18.80 -1.04
CA PHE A 37 6.22 17.55 -1.08
C PHE A 37 5.80 16.57 0.01
N ARG A 38 5.54 17.08 1.23
CA ARG A 38 5.03 16.26 2.34
C ARG A 38 3.66 15.68 2.02
N LYS A 39 2.77 16.48 1.42
CA LYS A 39 1.43 16.01 1.02
C LYS A 39 1.52 14.92 -0.04
N ILE A 40 2.45 15.05 -0.99
CA ILE A 40 2.67 14.02 -2.01
C ILE A 40 3.13 12.71 -1.36
N VAL A 41 4.16 12.76 -0.52
CA VAL A 41 4.67 11.54 0.16
C VAL A 41 3.58 10.88 1.00
N GLN A 42 2.85 11.67 1.78
CA GLN A 42 1.72 11.16 2.55
C GLN A 42 0.65 10.52 1.65
N GLY A 43 0.30 11.15 0.53
CA GLY A 43 -0.68 10.59 -0.40
C GLY A 43 -0.24 9.27 -1.03
N VAL A 44 1.07 9.09 -1.27
CA VAL A 44 1.62 7.81 -1.73
C VAL A 44 1.51 6.74 -0.64
N ASP A 45 1.89 7.07 0.60
CA ASP A 45 1.75 6.17 1.74
C ASP A 45 0.28 5.76 1.97
N ASP A 46 -0.65 6.73 1.95
CA ASP A 46 -2.09 6.48 2.09
C ASP A 46 -2.63 5.59 0.95
N THR A 47 -2.08 5.75 -0.27
CA THR A 47 -2.41 4.89 -1.42
C THR A 47 -1.93 3.46 -1.17
N LEU A 48 -0.72 3.27 -0.66
CA LEU A 48 -0.19 1.94 -0.31
C LEU A 48 -1.01 1.29 0.81
N ASP A 49 -1.38 2.05 1.85
CA ASP A 49 -2.24 1.56 2.93
C ASP A 49 -3.60 1.08 2.41
N SER A 50 -4.17 1.79 1.42
CA SER A 50 -5.47 1.45 0.85
C SER A 50 -5.48 0.12 0.09
N VAL A 51 -4.33 -0.30 -0.45
CA VAL A 51 -4.23 -1.54 -1.25
C VAL A 51 -3.77 -2.75 -0.44
N ILE A 52 -3.06 -2.54 0.67
CA ILE A 52 -2.52 -3.64 1.49
C ILE A 52 -3.61 -4.40 2.23
N GLY A 53 -4.60 -3.69 2.78
CA GLY A 53 -5.71 -4.31 3.51
C GLY A 53 -6.44 -5.38 2.67
N PRO A 54 -6.99 -5.01 1.50
CA PRO A 54 -7.67 -5.96 0.62
C PRO A 54 -6.76 -7.11 0.16
N LEU A 55 -5.49 -6.83 -0.14
CA LEU A 55 -4.55 -7.85 -0.61
C LEU A 55 -4.23 -8.88 0.48
N ASN A 56 -4.07 -8.44 1.72
CA ASN A 56 -3.82 -9.34 2.85
C ASN A 56 -5.01 -10.26 3.09
N VAL A 57 -6.24 -9.75 3.03
CA VAL A 57 -7.46 -10.57 3.16
C VAL A 57 -7.55 -11.58 2.01
N ALA A 58 -7.32 -11.16 0.78
CA ALA A 58 -7.31 -12.06 -0.37
C ALA A 58 -6.24 -13.17 -0.21
N ALA A 59 -5.04 -12.82 0.23
CA ALA A 59 -3.96 -13.78 0.47
C ALA A 59 -4.30 -14.79 1.57
N GLU A 60 -4.89 -14.33 2.68
CA GLU A 60 -5.35 -15.20 3.78
C GLU A 60 -6.42 -16.18 3.30
N TYR A 61 -7.39 -15.71 2.52
CA TYR A 61 -8.48 -16.54 2.00
C TYR A 61 -7.94 -17.61 1.06
N VAL A 62 -7.03 -17.25 0.15
CA VAL A 62 -6.36 -18.20 -0.75
C VAL A 62 -5.57 -19.25 0.03
N ASP A 63 -4.84 -18.86 1.09
CA ASP A 63 -4.11 -19.79 1.95
C ASP A 63 -5.06 -20.77 2.68
N ARG A 64 -6.16 -20.28 3.24
CA ARG A 64 -7.19 -21.13 3.88
C ARG A 64 -7.78 -22.14 2.91
N ILE A 65 -8.16 -21.69 1.71
CA ILE A 65 -8.68 -22.55 0.65
C ILE A 65 -7.65 -23.61 0.25
N SER A 66 -6.37 -23.26 0.15
CA SER A 66 -5.29 -24.21 -0.17
C SER A 66 -5.15 -25.32 0.88
N LYS A 67 -5.57 -25.06 2.13
CA LYS A 67 -5.57 -26.00 3.25
C LYS A 67 -6.90 -26.77 3.39
N GLY A 68 -7.85 -26.54 2.48
CA GLY A 68 -9.16 -27.18 2.48
C GLY A 68 -10.19 -26.52 3.41
N ASP A 69 -9.88 -25.33 3.95
CA ASP A 69 -10.84 -24.52 4.72
C ASP A 69 -11.54 -23.53 3.78
N ILE A 70 -12.88 -23.52 3.80
CA ILE A 70 -13.69 -22.59 3.02
C ILE A 70 -14.07 -21.42 3.94
N PRO A 71 -13.46 -20.24 3.76
CA PRO A 71 -13.74 -19.08 4.60
C PRO A 71 -15.18 -18.57 4.41
N GLU A 72 -15.71 -17.88 5.42
CA GLU A 72 -16.97 -17.16 5.28
C GLU A 72 -16.85 -16.02 4.26
N LYS A 73 -17.99 -15.64 3.66
CA LYS A 73 -18.06 -14.48 2.77
C LYS A 73 -17.49 -13.23 3.43
N ILE A 74 -16.76 -12.43 2.67
CA ILE A 74 -16.18 -11.19 3.18
C ILE A 74 -17.32 -10.19 3.42
N LYS A 75 -17.39 -9.67 4.66
CA LYS A 75 -18.39 -8.69 5.09
C LYS A 75 -17.84 -7.27 5.15
N ASP A 76 -16.51 -7.14 5.07
CA ASP A 76 -15.84 -5.85 5.07
C ASP A 76 -16.20 -5.05 3.82
N GLU A 77 -16.39 -3.75 4.01
CA GLU A 77 -16.64 -2.83 2.91
C GLU A 77 -15.31 -2.30 2.37
N TYR A 78 -15.09 -2.51 1.08
CA TYR A 78 -13.98 -1.91 0.35
C TYR A 78 -14.48 -0.85 -0.63
N LYS A 79 -13.59 0.07 -0.99
CA LYS A 79 -13.92 1.15 -1.94
C LYS A 79 -13.51 0.75 -3.36
N GLY A 80 -14.34 1.12 -4.33
CA GLY A 80 -14.06 0.92 -5.75
C GLY A 80 -13.88 -0.56 -6.11
N ASP A 81 -12.89 -0.84 -6.95
CA ASP A 81 -12.62 -2.16 -7.53
C ASP A 81 -12.32 -3.23 -6.46
N PHE A 82 -11.78 -2.84 -5.30
CA PHE A 82 -11.52 -3.78 -4.20
C PHE A 82 -12.80 -4.40 -3.62
N ASN A 83 -13.98 -3.80 -3.85
CA ASN A 83 -15.25 -4.36 -3.40
C ASN A 83 -15.66 -5.62 -4.18
N GLU A 84 -15.02 -5.88 -5.33
CA GLU A 84 -15.21 -7.12 -6.11
C GLU A 84 -14.54 -8.33 -5.46
N ILE A 85 -13.65 -8.13 -4.48
CA ILE A 85 -12.97 -9.23 -3.77
C ILE A 85 -13.95 -10.03 -2.89
N LYS A 86 -15.12 -9.47 -2.55
CA LYS A 86 -16.03 -10.05 -1.55
C LYS A 86 -16.75 -11.35 -1.95
#